data_AF-A0A7H8XKN0-F1
#
_entry.id   AF-A0A7H8XKN0-F1
#
_cell.length_a   1.000
_cell.length_b   1.000
_cell.length_c   1.000
_cell.angle_alpha   90.00
_cell.angle_beta   90.00
_cell.angle_gamma   90.00
#
_symmetry.space_group_name_H-M   'P 1'
#
loop_
_entity.id
_entity.type
_entity.pdbx_description
1 polymer ?
#
loop_
_entity_poly.entity_id
_entity_poly.type
_entity_poly.pdbx_seq_one_letter_code
_entity_poly.pdbx_strand_id
1 'polypeptide(L)'
;MSAGAAISRLWPAPSAGGLDDAELAALYGRADRPHLRVNFVTSVDGAVSLDGYSAGLSGAPDKRVFGLLRMLCDGLLVAAGTLRHEGYGAVRLDATRRAWRRAHGLAEYPTLVVVSGSLDLDPAQAAFADAPVRPVVLTRAAAEAPPGLAGVADLVRCGDDRVDLAAGLAALRRRGLGQVLCEGGPHLFGALTAADLVDEVCLTVAPLLAGAGPGRITAGPAGGHRELPLRHVLAAADGVLMLRYAREAEAEADGDGDGDGDGDSEANTDTTADADTAPAPAAAP
;
A
#
# COMPACT_ATOMS: atom_id res chain seq x y z
N MET A 1 -17.38 13.22 -26.85
CA MET A 1 -18.12 12.17 -27.59
C MET A 1 -17.69 10.83 -27.01
N SER A 2 -18.61 10.11 -26.35
CA SER A 2 -18.35 8.87 -25.60
C SER A 2 -18.68 7.59 -26.39
N ALA A 3 -19.09 7.71 -27.65
CA ALA A 3 -19.40 6.60 -28.53
C ALA A 3 -18.09 5.90 -28.95
N GLY A 4 -17.62 4.96 -28.15
CA GLY A 4 -16.40 4.19 -28.42
C GLY A 4 -15.78 3.54 -27.18
N ALA A 5 -16.10 4.01 -25.96
CA ALA A 5 -15.66 3.34 -24.74
C ALA A 5 -16.51 2.08 -24.52
N ALA A 6 -15.90 0.91 -24.63
CA ALA A 6 -16.58 -0.36 -24.35
C ALA A 6 -16.97 -0.43 -22.87
N ILE A 7 -18.27 -0.54 -22.59
CA ILE A 7 -18.79 -0.74 -21.24
C ILE A 7 -19.34 -2.18 -21.18
N SER A 8 -18.71 -3.02 -20.34
CA SER A 8 -19.13 -4.40 -20.13
C SER A 8 -19.86 -4.55 -18.80
N ARG A 9 -20.89 -5.40 -18.78
CA ARG A 9 -21.64 -5.71 -17.56
C ARG A 9 -20.92 -6.80 -16.76
N LEU A 10 -20.55 -6.51 -15.51
CA LEU A 10 -19.95 -7.46 -14.57
C LEU A 10 -20.95 -8.06 -13.56
N TRP A 11 -22.13 -7.48 -13.40
CA TRP A 11 -23.16 -7.95 -12.45
C TRP A 11 -24.55 -7.75 -13.09
N PRO A 12 -25.50 -8.70 -13.01
CA PRO A 12 -25.55 -9.89 -12.13
C PRO A 12 -24.83 -11.18 -12.60
N ALA A 13 -23.84 -11.15 -13.50
CA ALA A 13 -22.98 -12.33 -13.71
C ALA A 13 -21.53 -11.89 -13.98
N PRO A 14 -20.52 -12.30 -13.16
CA PRO A 14 -20.16 -13.71 -12.95
C PRO A 14 -19.66 -14.17 -11.54
N SER A 15 -20.02 -15.42 -11.19
CA SER A 15 -19.31 -16.51 -10.45
C SER A 15 -20.40 -17.42 -9.85
N ALA A 16 -20.32 -18.74 -10.02
CA ALA A 16 -21.32 -19.68 -9.50
C ALA A 16 -21.10 -20.10 -8.03
N GLY A 17 -19.99 -19.68 -7.41
CA GLY A 17 -19.59 -20.07 -6.06
C GLY A 17 -19.12 -18.89 -5.22
N GLY A 18 -19.36 -18.99 -3.91
CA GLY A 18 -18.78 -18.07 -2.93
C GLY A 18 -17.29 -18.35 -2.73
N LEU A 19 -16.52 -17.31 -2.42
CA LEU A 19 -15.08 -17.43 -2.19
C LEU A 19 -14.80 -17.81 -0.73
N ASP A 20 -13.94 -18.81 -0.54
CA ASP A 20 -13.39 -19.13 0.77
C ASP A 20 -12.26 -18.15 1.18
N ASP A 21 -11.71 -18.31 2.39
CA ASP A 21 -10.67 -17.41 2.90
C ASP A 21 -9.34 -17.55 2.16
N ALA A 22 -9.02 -18.73 1.62
CA ALA A 22 -7.80 -18.97 0.87
C ALA A 22 -7.87 -18.31 -0.51
N GLU A 23 -9.01 -18.43 -1.20
CA GLU A 23 -9.28 -17.76 -2.46
C GLU A 23 -9.27 -16.23 -2.30
N LEU A 24 -9.92 -15.71 -1.24
CA LEU A 24 -9.85 -14.28 -0.92
C LEU A 24 -8.42 -13.82 -0.63
N ALA A 25 -7.67 -14.59 0.19
CA ALA A 25 -6.27 -14.27 0.49
C ALA A 25 -5.42 -14.24 -0.78
N ALA A 26 -5.65 -15.13 -1.75
CA ALA A 26 -4.95 -15.14 -3.04
C ALA A 26 -5.29 -13.92 -3.91
N LEU A 27 -6.55 -13.48 -3.93
CA LEU A 27 -7.00 -12.32 -4.72
C LEU A 27 -6.40 -10.99 -4.25
N TYR A 28 -6.17 -10.85 -2.93
CA TYR A 28 -5.48 -9.70 -2.37
C TYR A 28 -3.97 -9.88 -2.40
N GLY A 29 -3.46 -11.03 -1.97
CA GLY A 29 -2.04 -11.40 -2.02
C GLY A 29 -1.11 -10.45 -1.24
N ARG A 30 0.18 -10.80 -1.28
CA ARG A 30 1.33 -9.95 -0.93
C ARG A 30 2.09 -9.65 -2.22
N ALA A 31 2.70 -8.48 -2.31
CA ALA A 31 3.56 -8.13 -3.44
C ALA A 31 5.01 -8.58 -3.20
N ASP A 32 5.74 -8.83 -4.29
CA ASP A 32 7.17 -9.22 -4.24
C ASP A 32 8.10 -8.03 -3.96
N ARG A 33 7.57 -6.82 -4.04
CA ARG A 33 8.24 -5.55 -3.69
C ARG A 33 7.56 -4.89 -2.50
N PRO A 34 8.24 -3.95 -1.82
CA PRO A 34 7.61 -3.09 -0.83
C PRO A 34 6.36 -2.42 -1.40
N HIS A 35 5.29 -2.46 -0.61
CA HIS A 35 3.94 -2.18 -1.11
C HIS A 35 3.08 -1.57 -0.01
N LEU A 36 2.48 -0.41 -0.29
CA LEU A 36 1.53 0.27 0.58
C LEU A 36 0.10 0.10 0.06
N ARG A 37 -0.65 -0.77 0.74
CA ARG A 37 -2.09 -0.97 0.54
C ARG A 37 -2.84 -0.04 1.48
N VAL A 38 -3.83 0.68 0.97
CA VAL A 38 -4.78 1.47 1.75
C VAL A 38 -6.12 0.73 1.77
N ASN A 39 -6.78 0.65 2.92
CA ASN A 39 -8.10 0.03 3.05
C ASN A 39 -9.11 0.98 3.68
N PHE A 40 -10.24 1.20 3.03
CA PHE A 40 -11.33 2.05 3.50
C PHE A 40 -12.69 1.44 3.18
N VAL A 41 -13.71 1.87 3.93
CA VAL A 41 -15.12 1.67 3.61
C VAL A 41 -15.78 3.02 3.34
N THR A 42 -16.74 3.05 2.42
CA THR A 42 -17.54 4.24 2.12
C THR A 42 -18.99 3.89 1.79
N SER A 43 -19.91 4.83 1.99
CA SER A 43 -21.26 4.75 1.41
C SER A 43 -21.23 4.97 -0.11
N VAL A 44 -22.35 4.73 -0.81
CA VAL A 44 -22.45 4.97 -2.25
C VAL A 44 -22.21 6.44 -2.63
N ASP A 45 -22.61 7.36 -1.75
CA ASP A 45 -22.40 8.81 -1.89
C ASP A 45 -21.05 9.31 -1.33
N GLY A 46 -20.15 8.41 -0.95
CA GLY A 46 -18.74 8.74 -0.68
C GLY A 46 -18.43 9.16 0.76
N ALA A 47 -19.33 8.95 1.71
CA ALA A 47 -19.09 9.21 3.13
C ALA A 47 -18.16 8.15 3.73
N VAL A 48 -17.27 8.58 4.64
CA VAL A 48 -16.35 7.69 5.38
C VAL A 48 -16.86 7.31 6.78
N SER A 49 -17.96 7.90 7.22
CA SER A 49 -18.54 7.63 8.53
C SER A 49 -20.06 7.83 8.56
N LEU A 50 -20.70 7.14 9.51
CA LEU A 50 -22.06 7.39 9.97
C LEU A 50 -21.99 7.73 11.45
N ASP A 51 -22.68 8.78 11.88
CA ASP A 51 -22.65 9.28 13.26
C ASP A 51 -21.23 9.47 13.82
N GLY A 52 -20.28 9.82 12.94
CA GLY A 52 -18.88 10.06 13.27
C GLY A 52 -17.98 8.83 13.25
N TYR A 53 -18.50 7.61 13.05
CA TYR A 53 -17.70 6.36 13.05
C TYR A 53 -17.82 5.59 11.74
N SER A 54 -16.76 4.87 11.39
CA SER A 54 -16.77 3.96 10.22
C SER A 54 -17.61 2.69 10.47
N ALA A 55 -17.82 2.31 11.72
CA ALA A 55 -18.51 1.07 12.12
C ALA A 55 -19.91 0.92 11.52
N GLY A 56 -20.65 2.02 11.33
CA GLY A 56 -21.99 2.00 10.72
C GLY A 56 -21.99 1.63 9.24
N LEU A 57 -20.85 1.75 8.55
CA LEU A 57 -20.68 1.37 7.15
C LEU A 57 -20.17 -0.09 6.99
N SER A 58 -19.62 -0.68 8.06
CA SER A 58 -18.88 -1.94 8.01
C SER A 58 -19.76 -3.15 8.39
N GLY A 59 -20.09 -3.97 7.38
CA GLY A 59 -20.80 -5.25 7.53
C GLY A 59 -19.88 -6.45 7.80
N ALA A 60 -20.48 -7.64 7.95
CA ALA A 60 -19.72 -8.89 8.11
C ALA A 60 -18.76 -9.20 6.93
N PRO A 61 -19.15 -8.97 5.65
CA PRO A 61 -18.23 -9.15 4.53
C PRO A 61 -17.00 -8.24 4.62
N ASP A 62 -17.21 -6.96 4.94
CA ASP A 62 -16.13 -5.98 5.11
C ASP A 62 -15.16 -6.42 6.22
N LYS A 63 -15.68 -6.78 7.40
CA LYS A 63 -14.87 -7.26 8.53
C LYS A 63 -14.06 -8.51 8.20
N ARG A 64 -14.59 -9.39 7.34
CA ARG A 64 -13.88 -10.58 6.84
C ARG A 64 -12.66 -10.18 6.03
N VAL A 65 -12.84 -9.31 5.03
CA VAL A 65 -11.74 -8.78 4.20
C VAL A 65 -10.76 -7.95 5.04
N PHE A 66 -11.25 -7.07 5.89
CA PHE A 66 -10.45 -6.26 6.81
C PHE A 66 -9.46 -7.11 7.63
N GLY A 67 -9.95 -8.20 8.23
CA GLY A 67 -9.09 -9.13 8.96
C GLY A 67 -8.13 -9.93 8.06
N LEU A 68 -8.51 -10.25 6.83
CA LEU A 68 -7.62 -10.87 5.83
C LEU A 68 -6.50 -9.91 5.43
N LEU A 69 -6.79 -8.63 5.21
CA LEU A 69 -5.77 -7.63 4.87
C LEU A 69 -4.76 -7.45 6.00
N ARG A 70 -5.21 -7.43 7.26
CA ARG A 70 -4.33 -7.44 8.44
C ARG A 70 -3.49 -8.72 8.54
N MET A 71 -4.03 -9.87 8.14
CA MET A 71 -3.26 -11.12 8.05
C MET A 71 -2.13 -11.03 7.02
N LEU A 72 -2.31 -10.27 5.94
CA LEU A 72 -1.36 -10.19 4.83
C LEU A 72 -0.24 -9.16 5.04
N CYS A 73 -0.39 -8.16 5.91
CA CYS A 73 0.62 -7.10 6.09
C CYS A 73 1.71 -7.43 7.11
N ASP A 74 2.87 -6.77 7.00
CA ASP A 74 3.92 -6.75 8.02
C ASP A 74 3.68 -5.63 9.03
N GLY A 75 3.24 -4.46 8.54
CA GLY A 75 2.93 -3.29 9.35
C GLY A 75 1.51 -2.77 9.13
N LEU A 76 0.83 -2.43 10.22
CA LEU A 76 -0.48 -1.76 10.21
C LEU A 76 -0.30 -0.28 10.50
N LEU A 77 -0.37 0.56 9.47
CA LEU A 77 -0.22 2.01 9.55
C LEU A 77 -1.55 2.70 9.88
N VAL A 78 -1.54 3.56 10.90
CA VAL A 78 -2.71 4.37 11.29
C VAL A 78 -2.30 5.74 11.81
N ALA A 79 -3.11 6.77 11.57
CA ALA A 79 -2.94 8.09 12.15
C ALA A 79 -3.34 8.11 13.64
N ALA A 80 -2.60 8.82 14.48
CA ALA A 80 -2.89 8.95 15.91
C ALA A 80 -4.32 9.41 16.21
N GLY A 81 -4.84 10.37 15.45
CA GLY A 81 -6.22 10.85 15.61
C GLY A 81 -7.26 9.74 15.39
N THR A 82 -7.06 8.92 14.36
CA THR A 82 -7.94 7.77 14.07
C THR A 82 -7.80 6.68 15.12
N LEU A 83 -6.58 6.38 15.55
CA LEU A 83 -6.32 5.41 16.62
C LEU A 83 -7.06 5.77 17.92
N ARG A 84 -7.11 7.07 18.27
CA ARG A 84 -7.87 7.55 19.43
C ARG A 84 -9.38 7.54 19.19
N HIS A 85 -9.81 8.14 18.08
CA HIS A 85 -11.23 8.30 17.75
C HIS A 85 -11.96 6.97 17.61
N GLU A 86 -11.36 6.01 16.91
CA GLU A 86 -11.93 4.67 16.68
C GLU A 86 -11.61 3.68 17.84
N GLY A 87 -10.93 4.14 18.90
CA GLY A 87 -10.63 3.31 20.07
C GLY A 87 -9.82 2.05 19.77
N TYR A 88 -8.78 2.16 18.94
CA TYR A 88 -7.98 1.00 18.53
C TYR A 88 -7.38 0.29 19.76
N GLY A 89 -7.53 -1.04 19.76
CA GLY A 89 -6.84 -1.93 20.69
C GLY A 89 -5.59 -2.55 20.08
N ALA A 90 -5.01 -3.52 20.79
CA ALA A 90 -3.87 -4.29 20.31
C ALA A 90 -4.18 -5.00 18.98
N VAL A 91 -3.24 -4.92 18.03
CA VAL A 91 -3.36 -5.62 16.73
C VAL A 91 -3.20 -7.12 16.95
N ARG A 92 -4.32 -7.84 16.99
CA ARG A 92 -4.37 -9.29 17.20
C ARG A 92 -5.05 -9.98 16.02
N LEU A 93 -4.55 -11.17 15.71
CA LEU A 93 -5.12 -12.08 14.74
C LEU A 93 -5.61 -13.34 15.46
N ASP A 94 -6.67 -13.96 14.95
CA ASP A 94 -7.14 -15.27 15.42
C ASP A 94 -6.14 -16.40 15.13
N ALA A 95 -6.38 -17.58 15.69
CA ALA A 95 -5.46 -18.71 15.57
C ALA A 95 -5.24 -19.17 14.13
N THR A 96 -6.29 -19.13 13.29
CA THR A 96 -6.24 -19.52 11.88
C THR A 96 -5.33 -18.59 11.09
N ARG A 97 -5.51 -17.28 11.25
CA ARG A 97 -4.67 -16.26 10.59
C ARG A 97 -3.22 -16.31 11.06
N ARG A 98 -2.97 -16.58 12.36
CA ARG A 98 -1.61 -16.79 12.87
C ARG A 98 -0.95 -18.06 12.32
N ALA A 99 -1.71 -19.14 12.16
CA ALA A 99 -1.22 -20.36 11.53
C ALA A 99 -0.85 -20.14 10.06
N TRP A 100 -1.70 -19.42 9.31
CA TRP A 100 -1.40 -19.03 7.93
C TRP A 100 -0.10 -18.22 7.85
N ARG A 101 0.07 -17.19 8.69
CA ARG A 101 1.29 -16.36 8.71
C ARG A 101 2.56 -17.17 8.97
N ARG A 102 2.53 -18.08 9.96
CA ARG A 102 3.66 -18.98 10.26
C ARG A 102 3.99 -19.90 9.09
N ALA A 103 2.98 -20.46 8.43
CA ALA A 103 3.18 -21.31 7.25
C ALA A 103 3.82 -20.55 6.06
N HIS A 104 3.71 -19.22 6.04
CA HIS A 104 4.31 -18.34 5.03
C HIS A 104 5.59 -17.62 5.54
N GLY A 105 6.18 -18.08 6.65
CA GLY A 105 7.42 -17.51 7.19
C GLY A 105 7.28 -16.11 7.80
N LEU A 106 6.07 -15.68 8.15
CA LEU A 106 5.78 -14.36 8.72
C LEU A 106 5.68 -14.42 10.24
N ALA A 107 6.01 -13.30 10.91
CA ALA A 107 5.75 -13.11 12.33
C ALA A 107 4.25 -13.27 12.64
N GLU A 108 3.89 -13.84 13.79
CA GLU A 108 2.48 -14.17 14.10
C GLU A 108 1.53 -12.96 14.06
N TYR A 109 2.01 -11.77 14.42
CA TYR A 109 1.24 -10.54 14.44
C TYR A 109 1.92 -9.46 13.58
N PRO A 110 1.15 -8.61 12.88
CA PRO A 110 1.68 -7.39 12.28
C PRO A 110 2.12 -6.38 13.34
N THR A 111 3.10 -5.56 13.00
CA THR A 111 3.53 -4.44 13.84
C THR A 111 2.57 -3.27 13.68
N LEU A 112 2.00 -2.75 14.78
CA LEU A 112 1.26 -1.49 14.74
C LEU A 112 2.24 -0.34 14.47
N VAL A 113 1.92 0.51 13.48
CA VAL A 113 2.68 1.70 13.14
C VAL A 113 1.77 2.92 13.24
N VAL A 114 2.09 3.83 14.14
CA VAL A 114 1.29 5.04 14.39
C VAL A 114 1.99 6.26 13.82
N VAL A 115 1.30 7.04 13.00
CA VAL A 115 1.80 8.34 12.53
C VAL A 115 1.31 9.45 13.46
N SER A 116 2.23 10.16 14.11
CA SER A 116 1.90 11.25 15.03
C SER A 116 2.96 12.34 15.04
N GLY A 117 2.59 13.56 14.61
CA GLY A 117 3.48 14.72 14.68
C GLY A 117 3.57 15.35 16.08
N SER A 118 2.52 15.25 16.89
CA SER A 118 2.46 15.82 18.25
C SER A 118 2.85 14.84 19.35
N LEU A 119 2.86 13.53 19.06
CA LEU A 119 2.98 12.46 20.06
C LEU A 119 1.93 12.52 21.17
N ASP A 120 0.76 13.13 20.89
CA ASP A 120 -0.42 13.09 21.75
C ASP A 120 -1.01 11.67 21.76
N LEU A 121 -0.36 10.78 22.51
CA LEU A 121 -0.59 9.36 22.58
C LEU A 121 -0.51 8.94 24.04
N ASP A 122 -1.52 8.19 24.50
CA ASP A 122 -1.53 7.63 25.84
C ASP A 122 -0.80 6.26 25.84
N PRO A 123 0.34 6.12 26.53
CA PRO A 123 1.05 4.85 26.64
C PRO A 123 0.22 3.73 27.29
N ALA A 124 -0.81 4.08 28.08
CA ALA A 124 -1.70 3.13 28.73
C ALA A 124 -2.84 2.64 27.82
N GLN A 125 -3.04 3.26 26.64
CA GLN A 125 -4.03 2.76 25.69
C GLN A 125 -3.67 1.32 25.27
N ALA A 126 -4.68 0.45 25.17
CA ALA A 126 -4.49 -0.97 24.86
C ALA A 126 -3.73 -1.24 23.55
N ALA A 127 -3.79 -0.32 22.58
CA ALA A 127 -2.98 -0.36 21.36
C ALA A 127 -1.46 -0.39 21.62
N PHE A 128 -1.01 0.14 22.76
CA PHE A 128 0.39 0.15 23.19
C PHE A 128 0.62 -0.83 24.35
N ALA A 129 -0.17 -0.72 25.43
CA ALA A 129 0.06 -1.47 26.66
C ALA A 129 -0.09 -3.00 26.51
N ASP A 130 -1.03 -3.44 25.66
CA ASP A 130 -1.38 -4.85 25.48
C ASP A 130 -0.92 -5.41 24.12
N ALA A 131 -0.04 -4.67 23.43
CA ALA A 131 0.40 -4.99 22.08
C ALA A 131 1.24 -6.28 22.07
N PRO A 132 0.90 -7.30 21.26
CA PRO A 132 1.68 -8.53 21.17
C PRO A 132 3.04 -8.34 20.49
N VAL A 133 3.17 -7.27 19.69
CA VAL A 133 4.41 -6.83 19.06
C VAL A 133 4.56 -5.36 19.40
N ARG A 134 5.78 -4.97 19.81
CA ARG A 134 6.09 -3.58 20.19
C ARG A 134 5.75 -2.62 19.04
N PRO A 135 4.85 -1.65 19.23
CA PRO A 135 4.49 -0.68 18.19
C PRO A 135 5.64 0.23 17.78
N VAL A 136 5.53 0.79 16.58
CA VAL A 136 6.40 1.84 16.06
C VAL A 136 5.60 3.13 15.94
N VAL A 137 6.19 4.27 16.32
CA VAL A 137 5.59 5.59 16.11
C VAL A 137 6.47 6.40 15.16
N LEU A 138 5.92 6.74 14.00
CA LEU A 138 6.53 7.69 13.06
C LEU A 138 6.20 9.11 13.52
N THR A 139 7.22 9.91 13.80
CA THR A 139 7.08 11.27 14.32
C THR A 139 8.11 12.21 13.73
N ARG A 140 7.97 13.51 14.01
CA ARG A 140 8.89 14.55 13.54
C ARG A 140 10.11 14.69 14.47
N ALA A 141 11.22 15.20 13.94
CA ALA A 141 12.51 15.25 14.62
C ALA A 141 12.46 15.96 15.99
N ALA A 142 11.75 17.09 16.06
CA ALA A 142 11.64 17.91 17.26
C ALA A 142 10.53 17.47 18.24
N ALA A 143 9.82 16.36 18.01
CA ALA A 143 8.72 15.96 18.89
C ALA A 143 9.22 15.42 20.25
N GLU A 144 8.69 15.92 21.36
CA GLU A 144 8.98 15.40 22.68
C GLU A 144 8.01 14.29 23.04
N ALA A 145 8.53 13.14 23.44
CA ALA A 145 7.69 11.99 23.77
C ALA A 145 7.11 12.14 25.18
N PRO A 146 5.80 11.88 25.38
CA PRO A 146 5.25 11.86 26.72
C PRO A 146 5.90 10.76 27.57
N PRO A 147 5.95 10.93 28.90
CA PRO A 147 6.50 9.93 29.80
C PRO A 147 5.91 8.54 29.56
N GLY A 148 6.77 7.52 29.53
CA GLY A 148 6.34 6.13 29.34
C GLY A 148 6.16 5.68 27.89
N LEU A 149 5.99 6.60 26.91
CA LEU A 149 5.77 6.21 25.51
C LEU A 149 6.95 5.42 24.92
N ALA A 150 8.18 5.88 25.18
CA ALA A 150 9.39 5.15 24.78
C ALA A 150 9.56 3.81 25.52
N GLY A 151 8.80 3.56 26.59
CA GLY A 151 8.77 2.27 27.27
C GLY A 151 7.90 1.24 26.54
N VAL A 152 6.90 1.68 25.78
CA VAL A 152 5.93 0.81 25.10
C VAL A 152 6.02 0.82 23.58
N ALA A 153 6.70 1.80 22.98
CA ALA A 153 6.85 1.91 21.53
C ALA A 153 8.25 2.36 21.09
N ASP A 154 8.62 2.01 19.87
CA ASP A 154 9.82 2.52 19.20
C ASP A 154 9.50 3.82 18.46
N LEU A 155 10.28 4.88 18.73
CA LEU A 155 10.10 6.17 18.05
C LEU A 155 11.01 6.26 16.84
N VAL A 156 10.43 6.49 15.67
CA VAL A 156 11.14 6.79 14.43
C VAL A 156 10.91 8.25 14.08
N ARG A 157 11.97 9.05 14.22
CA ARG A 157 11.99 10.47 13.90
C ARG A 157 12.30 10.65 12.41
N CYS A 158 11.36 11.19 11.65
CA CYS A 158 11.46 11.40 10.20
C CYS A 158 10.75 12.71 9.82
N GLY A 159 11.50 13.64 9.21
CA GLY A 159 11.05 14.99 8.87
C GLY A 159 11.11 15.97 10.04
N ASP A 160 11.08 17.27 9.71
CA ASP A 160 11.29 18.36 10.67
C ASP A 160 9.96 18.98 11.16
N ASP A 161 9.31 19.77 10.31
CA ASP A 161 8.03 20.42 10.65
C ASP A 161 6.85 19.43 10.61
N ARG A 162 6.96 18.43 9.74
CA ARG A 162 5.97 17.37 9.52
C ARG A 162 6.66 16.03 9.46
N VAL A 163 5.89 14.97 9.66
CA VAL A 163 6.38 13.61 9.47
C VAL A 163 6.65 13.38 7.98
N ASP A 164 7.88 13.04 7.63
CA ASP A 164 8.25 12.60 6.29
C ASP A 164 7.81 11.13 6.11
N LEU A 165 6.69 10.94 5.41
CA LEU A 165 6.10 9.62 5.19
C LEU A 165 6.98 8.73 4.32
N ALA A 166 7.71 9.28 3.35
CA ALA A 166 8.60 8.49 2.49
C ALA A 166 9.80 7.96 3.30
N ALA A 167 10.45 8.84 4.07
CA ALA A 167 11.51 8.45 4.98
C ALA A 167 11.03 7.47 6.07
N GLY A 168 9.81 7.68 6.58
CA GLY A 168 9.14 6.79 7.51
C GLY A 168 8.94 5.39 6.95
N LEU A 169 8.32 5.25 5.78
CA LEU A 169 8.15 3.96 5.10
C LEU A 169 9.49 3.29 4.77
N ALA A 170 10.51 4.06 4.37
CA ALA A 170 11.86 3.54 4.16
C ALA A 170 12.48 2.99 5.46
N ALA A 171 12.24 3.63 6.60
CA ALA A 171 12.67 3.14 7.90
C ALA A 171 11.94 1.85 8.33
N LEU A 172 10.63 1.74 8.03
CA LEU A 172 9.87 0.50 8.24
C LEU A 172 10.43 -0.64 7.39
N ARG A 173 10.73 -0.39 6.10
CA ARG A 173 11.35 -1.37 5.20
C ARG A 173 12.67 -1.92 5.73
N ARG A 174 13.55 -1.06 6.27
CA ARG A 174 14.81 -1.48 6.90
C ARG A 174 14.61 -2.37 8.14
N ARG A 175 13.43 -2.34 8.74
CA ARG A 175 13.02 -3.21 9.86
C ARG A 175 12.30 -4.49 9.38
N GLY A 176 12.30 -4.77 8.08
CA GLY A 176 11.60 -5.92 7.49
C GLY A 176 10.09 -5.71 7.31
N LEU A 177 9.59 -4.48 7.49
CA LEU A 177 8.17 -4.16 7.31
C LEU A 177 7.95 -3.62 5.88
N GLY A 178 7.89 -4.54 4.91
CA GLY A 178 7.79 -4.22 3.48
C GLY A 178 6.36 -4.17 2.94
N GLN A 179 5.47 -5.00 3.48
CA GLN A 179 4.04 -4.99 3.15
C GLN A 179 3.29 -4.16 4.21
N VAL A 180 2.86 -2.95 3.85
CA VAL A 180 2.18 -2.04 4.80
C VAL A 180 0.71 -1.92 4.43
N LEU A 181 -0.17 -2.08 5.43
CA LEU A 181 -1.59 -1.78 5.32
C LEU A 181 -1.88 -0.47 6.05
N CYS A 182 -2.44 0.51 5.36
CA CYS A 182 -2.91 1.76 5.95
C CYS A 182 -4.43 1.74 6.10
N GLU A 183 -4.91 1.90 7.34
CA GLU A 183 -6.35 2.00 7.67
C GLU A 183 -6.76 3.47 7.95
N GLY A 184 -5.97 4.43 7.46
CA GLY A 184 -6.27 5.85 7.54
C GLY A 184 -5.72 6.55 8.79
N GLY A 185 -6.29 7.67 9.23
CA GLY A 185 -7.51 8.31 8.71
C GLY A 185 -7.34 9.14 7.44
N PRO A 186 -8.40 9.89 7.06
CA PRO A 186 -8.46 10.61 5.80
C PRO A 186 -7.30 11.59 5.54
N HIS A 187 -6.80 12.27 6.58
CA HIS A 187 -5.65 13.16 6.45
C HIS A 187 -4.34 12.41 6.16
N LEU A 188 -4.14 11.22 6.75
CA LEU A 188 -2.99 10.39 6.44
C LEU A 188 -3.09 9.85 5.01
N PHE A 189 -4.28 9.39 4.60
CA PHE A 189 -4.47 8.93 3.22
C PHE A 189 -4.24 10.06 2.20
N GLY A 190 -4.72 11.28 2.49
CA GLY A 190 -4.44 12.46 1.66
C GLY A 190 -2.95 12.77 1.57
N ALA A 191 -2.23 12.74 2.69
CA ALA A 191 -0.78 12.97 2.71
C ALA A 191 0.01 11.88 1.94
N LEU A 192 -0.36 10.60 2.09
CA LEU A 192 0.24 9.50 1.34
C LEU A 192 -0.01 9.65 -0.17
N THR A 193 -1.21 10.07 -0.56
CA THR A 193 -1.57 10.29 -1.97
C THR A 193 -0.77 11.45 -2.57
N ALA A 194 -0.67 12.56 -1.84
CA ALA A 194 0.12 13.73 -2.24
C ALA A 194 1.61 13.40 -2.40
N ALA A 195 2.15 12.54 -1.54
CA ALA A 195 3.54 12.07 -1.58
C ALA A 195 3.80 10.93 -2.59
N ASP A 196 2.80 10.52 -3.38
CA ASP A 196 2.91 9.42 -4.35
C ASP A 196 3.14 8.02 -3.76
N LEU A 197 2.79 7.80 -2.49
CA LEU A 197 3.21 6.60 -1.78
C LEU A 197 2.20 5.44 -1.83
N VAL A 198 0.98 5.69 -2.30
CA VAL A 198 -0.10 4.68 -2.31
C VAL A 198 0.04 3.78 -3.52
N ASP A 199 0.33 2.49 -3.34
CA ASP A 199 0.40 1.50 -4.42
C ASP A 199 -0.99 0.95 -4.79
N GLU A 200 -1.83 0.76 -3.77
CA GLU A 200 -3.10 0.04 -3.90
C GLU A 200 -4.16 0.61 -2.96
N VAL A 201 -5.40 0.64 -3.42
CA VAL A 201 -6.59 0.98 -2.65
C VAL A 201 -7.57 -0.18 -2.70
N CYS A 202 -7.85 -0.75 -1.54
CA CYS A 202 -8.99 -1.61 -1.27
C CYS A 202 -10.13 -0.74 -0.75
N LEU A 203 -11.26 -0.70 -1.46
CA LEU A 203 -12.41 0.12 -1.12
C LEU A 203 -13.65 -0.75 -1.02
N THR A 204 -14.20 -0.84 0.18
CA THR A 204 -15.54 -1.38 0.40
C THR A 204 -16.58 -0.28 0.14
N VAL A 205 -17.58 -0.55 -0.67
CA VAL A 205 -18.73 0.33 -0.90
C VAL A 205 -19.97 -0.29 -0.26
N ALA A 206 -20.43 0.32 0.84
CA ALA A 206 -21.64 -0.06 1.55
C ALA A 206 -22.88 0.41 0.76
N PRO A 207 -23.92 -0.42 0.62
CA PRO A 207 -25.09 -0.15 -0.22
C PRO A 207 -26.10 0.79 0.46
N LEU A 208 -25.63 1.95 0.92
CA LEU A 208 -26.45 2.97 1.57
C LEU A 208 -26.04 4.39 1.13
N LEU A 209 -26.92 5.36 1.39
CA LEU A 209 -26.64 6.78 1.29
C LEU A 209 -26.50 7.35 2.71
N ALA A 210 -25.40 8.06 2.95
CA ALA A 210 -25.13 8.69 4.24
C ALA A 210 -25.68 10.13 4.34
N GLY A 211 -25.99 10.74 3.20
CA GLY A 211 -26.43 12.13 3.13
C GLY A 211 -25.27 13.12 3.31
N ALA A 212 -25.61 14.40 3.37
CA ALA A 212 -24.62 15.46 3.52
C ALA A 212 -24.03 15.51 4.94
N GLY A 213 -22.77 15.96 5.06
CA GLY A 213 -22.10 16.19 6.35
C GLY A 213 -20.83 15.37 6.55
N PRO A 214 -20.88 14.03 6.42
CA PRO A 214 -19.69 13.19 6.54
C PRO A 214 -18.58 13.55 5.54
N GLY A 215 -17.34 13.37 5.95
CA GLY A 215 -16.16 13.56 5.09
C GLY A 215 -15.99 12.42 4.08
N ARG A 216 -15.00 12.59 3.19
CA ARG A 216 -14.56 11.55 2.25
C ARG A 216 -13.49 10.67 2.89
N ILE A 217 -13.15 9.56 2.23
CA ILE A 217 -12.01 8.70 2.62
C ILE A 217 -10.67 9.44 2.67
N THR A 218 -10.55 10.60 2.03
CA THR A 218 -9.34 11.44 1.98
C THR A 218 -9.62 12.89 2.38
N ALA A 219 -8.65 13.52 3.04
CA ALA A 219 -8.72 14.91 3.49
C ALA A 219 -7.33 15.56 3.49
N GLY A 220 -7.26 16.89 3.52
CA GLY A 220 -6.02 17.65 3.46
C GLY A 220 -6.01 18.67 2.31
N PRO A 221 -4.87 19.31 2.05
CA PRO A 221 -4.73 20.24 0.93
C PRO A 221 -4.98 19.51 -0.41
N ALA A 222 -5.39 20.25 -1.43
CA ALA A 222 -5.53 19.71 -2.76
C ALA A 222 -4.19 19.17 -3.28
N GLY A 223 -4.22 17.99 -3.89
CA GLY A 223 -3.07 17.36 -4.52
C GLY A 223 -3.37 17.00 -5.97
N GLY A 224 -2.40 16.37 -6.65
CA GLY A 224 -2.60 15.81 -7.98
C GLY A 224 -3.56 14.62 -7.98
N HIS A 225 -4.06 14.27 -9.17
CA HIS A 225 -4.78 13.02 -9.38
C HIS A 225 -3.80 11.92 -9.81
N ARG A 226 -4.20 10.67 -9.63
CA ARG A 226 -3.45 9.49 -10.07
C ARG A 226 -4.42 8.47 -10.62
N GLU A 227 -3.98 7.78 -11.67
CA GLU A 227 -4.72 6.66 -12.23
C GLU A 227 -4.44 5.41 -11.40
N LEU A 228 -5.51 4.69 -11.06
CA LEU A 228 -5.42 3.39 -10.41
C LEU A 228 -6.34 2.44 -11.18
N PRO A 229 -5.79 1.59 -12.06
CA PRO A 229 -6.57 0.58 -12.75
C PRO A 229 -7.28 -0.38 -11.79
N LEU A 230 -8.50 -0.77 -12.17
CA LEU A 230 -9.29 -1.77 -11.44
C LEU A 230 -8.64 -3.16 -11.58
N ARG A 231 -8.47 -3.86 -10.46
CA ARG A 231 -7.89 -5.21 -10.39
C ARG A 231 -8.95 -6.28 -10.17
N HIS A 232 -9.90 -6.03 -9.27
CA HIS A 232 -11.06 -6.89 -9.12
C HIS A 232 -12.25 -6.15 -8.49
N VAL A 233 -13.42 -6.75 -8.65
CA VAL A 233 -14.67 -6.41 -7.96
C VAL A 233 -15.19 -7.69 -7.32
N LEU A 234 -15.38 -7.68 -6.01
CA LEU A 234 -16.09 -8.74 -5.30
C LEU A 234 -17.44 -8.20 -4.83
N ALA A 235 -18.46 -9.04 -4.82
CA ALA A 235 -19.79 -8.69 -4.38
C ALA A 235 -20.22 -9.64 -3.26
N ALA A 236 -20.74 -9.08 -2.17
CA ALA A 236 -21.39 -9.84 -1.12
C ALA A 236 -22.90 -9.92 -1.36
N ALA A 237 -23.56 -10.90 -0.73
CA ALA A 237 -24.99 -11.14 -0.91
C ALA A 237 -25.88 -9.98 -0.42
N ASP A 238 -25.37 -9.14 0.48
CA ASP A 238 -26.04 -7.94 0.99
C ASP A 238 -25.87 -6.71 0.07
N GLY A 239 -25.20 -6.86 -1.08
CA GLY A 239 -24.98 -5.78 -2.05
C GLY A 239 -23.74 -4.94 -1.79
N VAL A 240 -22.94 -5.26 -0.75
CA VAL A 240 -21.63 -4.63 -0.54
C VAL A 240 -20.69 -5.00 -1.69
N LEU A 241 -19.98 -4.00 -2.22
CA LEU A 241 -18.91 -4.20 -3.20
C LEU A 241 -17.55 -4.03 -2.52
N MET A 242 -16.59 -4.89 -2.85
CA MET A 242 -15.19 -4.75 -2.46
C MET A 242 -14.36 -4.58 -3.73
N LEU A 243 -13.82 -3.38 -3.87
CA LEU A 243 -13.06 -2.97 -5.04
C LEU A 243 -11.58 -2.98 -4.69
N ARG A 244 -10.77 -3.46 -5.62
CA ARG A 244 -9.30 -3.34 -5.53
C ARG A 244 -8.79 -2.58 -6.74
N TYR A 245 -8.13 -1.47 -6.49
CA TYR A 245 -7.47 -0.65 -7.49
C TYR A 245 -5.97 -0.58 -7.17
N ALA A 246 -5.11 -0.76 -8.15
CA ALA A 246 -3.67 -0.73 -7.91
C ALA A 246 -2.92 -0.20 -9.11
N ARG A 247 -1.81 0.50 -8.87
CA ARG A 247 -0.89 0.94 -9.93
C ARG A 247 -0.45 -0.24 -10.78
N GLU A 248 -0.10 0.04 -12.02
CA GLU A 248 0.67 -0.91 -12.81
C GLU A 248 2.02 -1.10 -12.13
N ALA A 249 2.47 -2.35 -12.06
CA ALA A 249 3.85 -2.58 -11.70
C ALA A 249 4.68 -1.93 -12.80
N GLU A 250 5.55 -0.98 -12.44
CA GLU A 250 6.61 -0.56 -13.36
C GLU A 250 7.37 -1.85 -13.73
N ALA A 251 7.32 -2.24 -15.00
CA ALA A 251 8.23 -3.26 -15.49
C ALA A 251 9.62 -2.74 -15.16
N GLU A 252 10.40 -3.51 -14.40
CA GLU A 252 11.80 -3.21 -14.17
C GLU A 252 12.41 -2.92 -15.54
N ALA A 253 12.84 -1.69 -15.76
CA ALA A 253 13.57 -1.36 -16.96
C ALA A 253 14.80 -2.27 -16.93
N ASP A 254 14.83 -3.25 -17.83
CA ASP A 254 15.94 -4.19 -17.99
C ASP A 254 17.23 -3.39 -18.12
N GLY A 255 17.94 -3.31 -16.99
CA GLY A 255 19.31 -2.85 -16.89
C GLY A 255 20.22 -4.06 -17.07
N ASP A 256 21.23 -3.86 -17.88
CA ASP A 256 22.41 -4.70 -18.10
C ASP A 256 22.30 -5.79 -19.17
N GLY A 257 22.79 -5.41 -20.34
CA GLY A 257 23.45 -6.29 -21.30
C GLY A 257 24.72 -5.63 -21.85
N ASP A 258 25.54 -5.02 -20.98
CA ASP A 258 26.96 -4.78 -21.29
C ASP A 258 27.65 -6.16 -21.30
N GLY A 259 27.75 -6.72 -22.50
CA GLY A 259 28.59 -7.88 -22.79
C GLY A 259 29.91 -7.43 -23.38
N ASP A 260 30.84 -7.02 -22.52
CA ASP A 260 32.27 -7.05 -22.84
C ASP A 260 32.74 -8.51 -22.86
N GLY A 261 33.40 -8.91 -23.94
CA GLY A 261 34.04 -10.22 -24.07
C GLY A 261 34.61 -10.47 -25.46
N ASP A 262 35.84 -10.01 -25.71
CA ASP A 262 36.98 -10.91 -25.95
C ASP A 262 38.23 -10.11 -26.39
N GLY A 263 39.33 -10.32 -25.66
CA GLY A 263 40.67 -9.88 -26.02
C GLY A 263 41.35 -10.83 -26.99
N ASP A 264 42.33 -10.35 -27.75
CA ASP A 264 43.74 -10.52 -27.38
C ASP A 264 44.65 -9.81 -28.39
N SER A 265 45.83 -9.49 -27.89
CA SER A 265 46.95 -8.78 -28.50
C SER A 265 47.51 -9.42 -29.78
N GLU A 266 47.98 -8.60 -30.73
CA GLU A 266 49.25 -8.88 -31.41
C GLU A 266 49.92 -7.60 -31.96
N ALA A 267 51.25 -7.64 -31.94
CA ALA A 267 52.15 -6.51 -31.96
C ALA A 267 52.49 -5.99 -33.37
N ASN A 268 52.90 -4.72 -33.36
CA ASN A 268 53.39 -3.91 -34.46
C ASN A 268 54.78 -4.37 -34.96
N THR A 269 54.94 -4.56 -36.28
CA THR A 269 56.23 -4.36 -36.97
C THR A 269 56.01 -3.79 -38.38
N ASP A 270 56.94 -2.91 -38.72
CA ASP A 270 57.03 -1.93 -39.81
C ASP A 270 57.47 -2.53 -41.17
N THR A 271 57.37 -1.70 -42.23
CA THR A 271 58.24 -1.64 -43.44
C THR A 271 57.61 -1.97 -44.84
N THR A 272 57.25 -0.87 -45.53
CA THR A 272 57.49 -0.47 -46.95
C THR A 272 56.82 -1.11 -48.20
N ALA A 273 56.41 -0.17 -49.08
CA ALA A 273 56.59 -0.10 -50.55
C ALA A 273 55.47 -0.60 -51.51
N ASP A 274 54.73 0.39 -52.03
CA ASP A 274 54.67 0.85 -53.44
C ASP A 274 53.81 0.13 -54.50
N ALA A 275 53.36 0.98 -55.45
CA ALA A 275 52.78 0.74 -56.80
C ALA A 275 51.26 0.49 -56.98
N ASP A 276 50.58 1.60 -57.29
CA ASP A 276 49.92 1.93 -58.57
C ASP A 276 48.84 1.03 -59.21
N THR A 277 47.83 1.71 -59.76
CA THR A 277 46.97 1.41 -60.95
C THR A 277 45.45 1.41 -60.69
N ALA A 278 44.79 2.49 -61.13
CA ALA A 278 43.36 2.59 -61.47
C ALA A 278 43.09 1.99 -62.90
N PRO A 279 41.87 1.89 -63.50
CA PRO A 279 40.58 2.48 -63.12
C PRO A 279 39.31 1.59 -63.37
N ALA A 280 38.14 2.25 -63.22
CA ALA A 280 36.69 1.91 -63.33
C ALA A 280 36.19 1.11 -64.59
N PRO A 281 34.87 0.95 -64.94
CA PRO A 281 33.61 1.43 -64.31
C PRO A 281 32.33 0.50 -64.39
N ALA A 282 31.24 1.00 -63.78
CA ALA A 282 29.82 1.03 -64.23
C ALA A 282 28.88 -0.21 -64.32
N ALA A 283 27.71 0.01 -63.67
CA ALA A 283 26.31 -0.17 -64.15
C ALA A 283 25.57 -1.53 -64.05
N ALA A 284 24.56 -1.52 -63.17
CA ALA A 284 23.16 -2.04 -63.27
C ALA A 284 22.96 -3.55 -63.59
N PRO A 285 21.75 -4.14 -63.47
CA PRO A 285 20.41 -3.60 -63.76
C PRO A 285 19.62 -3.01 -62.59
#